data_AF-A0A6J7TFS4-F1
#
_entry.id   AF-A0A6J7TFS4-F1
#
_cell.length_a   1.000
_cell.length_b   1.000
_cell.length_c   1.000
_cell.angle_alpha   90.00
_cell.angle_beta   90.00
_cell.angle_gamma   90.00
#
_symmetry.space_group_name_H-M   'P 1'
#
loop_
_entity.id
_entity.type
_entity.pdbx_description
1 polymer ?
#
loop_
_entity_poly.entity_id
_entity_poly.type
_entity_poly.pdbx_seq_one_letter_code
_entity_poly.pdbx_strand_id
1 'polypeptide(L)'
;MVPFAGKEYVVGAFLQANFGSREELRINGIDMSDLDVPNPMDDSAWINKDRSRSVPGGAGSVIVIIATDAPLLPDQCRALARRVPLGLARTGTAGGHFSGDIFLAFSTAQPGPLSSGFPTKATAHLNSLEFVPWNYLDAFYTAVVQAVEEAVVNALVNNATMIGRDGNTSYALPHDQVKSRLNKR
;
A
#
# COMPACT_ATOMS: atom_id res chain seq x y z
N MET A 1 -12.36 -5.62 -8.82
CA MET A 1 -12.57 -5.49 -10.27
C MET A 1 -13.26 -4.16 -10.54
N VAL A 2 -12.97 -3.50 -11.67
CA VAL A 2 -13.56 -2.23 -12.10
C VAL A 2 -14.21 -2.41 -13.47
N PRO A 3 -15.55 -2.43 -13.57
CA PRO A 3 -16.23 -2.56 -14.85
C PRO A 3 -16.21 -1.23 -15.62
N PHE A 4 -15.78 -1.27 -16.88
CA PHE A 4 -15.79 -0.10 -17.78
C PHE A 4 -15.84 -0.52 -19.26
N ALA A 5 -16.69 0.14 -20.05
CA ALA A 5 -16.85 -0.09 -21.48
C ALA A 5 -17.03 -1.58 -21.88
N GLY A 6 -17.85 -2.32 -21.12
CA GLY A 6 -18.14 -3.74 -21.37
C GLY A 6 -16.99 -4.70 -21.04
N LYS A 7 -15.93 -4.22 -20.38
CA LYS A 7 -14.81 -5.02 -19.86
C LYS A 7 -14.72 -4.89 -18.35
N GLU A 8 -14.08 -5.85 -17.71
CA GLU A 8 -13.68 -5.76 -16.31
C GLU A 8 -12.16 -5.61 -16.22
N TYR A 9 -11.71 -4.60 -15.49
CA TYR A 9 -10.30 -4.35 -15.24
C TYR A 9 -9.92 -4.70 -13.81
N VAL A 10 -8.68 -5.13 -13.63
CA VAL A 10 -8.06 -5.41 -12.34
C VAL A 10 -7.31 -4.17 -11.87
N VAL A 11 -7.44 -3.86 -10.59
CA VAL A 11 -6.51 -2.98 -9.87
C VAL A 11 -5.93 -3.80 -8.72
N GLY A 12 -4.63 -4.08 -8.80
CA GLY A 12 -3.88 -4.82 -7.79
C GLY A 12 -2.98 -3.87 -7.01
N ALA A 13 -2.85 -4.11 -5.71
CA ALA A 13 -1.88 -3.45 -4.84
C ALA A 13 -0.93 -4.48 -4.25
N PHE A 14 0.36 -4.22 -4.34
CA PHE A 14 1.41 -4.94 -3.62
C PHE A 14 2.16 -3.94 -2.76
N LEU A 15 2.43 -4.29 -1.51
CA LEU A 15 3.16 -3.39 -0.62
C LEU A 15 4.16 -4.13 0.25
N GLN A 16 5.19 -3.40 0.64
CA GLN A 16 6.12 -3.76 1.70
C GLN A 16 5.85 -2.83 2.89
N ALA A 17 5.13 -3.34 3.91
CA ALA A 17 4.77 -2.59 5.10
C ALA A 17 5.88 -2.63 6.15
N ASN A 18 6.38 -1.47 6.55
CA ASN A 18 7.24 -1.28 7.70
C ASN A 18 6.98 0.11 8.32
N PHE A 19 5.73 0.46 8.57
CA PHE A 19 5.30 1.80 8.97
C PHE A 19 4.22 1.75 10.06
N GLY A 20 3.87 2.93 10.59
CA GLY A 20 2.74 3.13 11.49
C GLY A 20 3.06 2.93 12.97
N SER A 21 2.20 3.49 13.81
CA SER A 21 2.19 3.25 15.26
C SER A 21 1.10 2.25 15.63
N ARG A 22 1.30 1.48 16.71
CA ARG A 22 0.25 0.63 17.28
C ARG A 22 -0.99 1.46 17.66
N GLU A 23 -0.78 2.64 18.24
CA GLU A 23 -1.85 3.54 18.70
C GLU A 23 -2.76 4.01 17.55
N GLU A 24 -2.23 4.09 16.34
CA GLU A 24 -2.98 4.53 15.16
C GLU A 24 -3.82 3.40 14.56
N LEU A 25 -3.46 2.13 14.79
CA LEU A 25 -3.95 1.01 14.01
C LEU A 25 -5.49 0.94 13.98
N ARG A 26 -6.03 0.96 12.77
CA ARG A 26 -7.44 0.72 12.47
C ARG A 26 -7.58 -0.45 11.51
N ILE A 27 -8.57 -1.31 11.75
CA ILE A 27 -9.00 -2.35 10.80
C ILE A 27 -10.50 -2.21 10.60
N ASN A 28 -10.94 -1.97 9.37
CA ASN A 28 -12.35 -1.67 9.04
C ASN A 28 -12.93 -0.52 9.90
N GLY A 29 -12.10 0.49 10.15
CA GLY A 29 -12.43 1.64 11.01
C GLY A 29 -12.57 1.33 12.52
N ILE A 30 -12.26 0.11 12.97
CA ILE A 30 -12.27 -0.26 14.40
C ILE A 30 -10.88 -0.05 14.99
N ASP A 31 -10.83 0.51 16.20
CA ASP A 31 -9.60 0.71 16.98
C ASP A 31 -8.95 -0.61 17.40
N MET A 32 -7.65 -0.75 17.11
CA MET A 32 -6.83 -1.92 17.45
C MET A 32 -5.59 -1.55 18.29
N SER A 33 -5.59 -0.37 18.92
CA SER A 33 -4.43 0.15 19.67
C SER A 33 -4.10 -0.65 20.93
N ASP A 34 -5.12 -1.18 21.60
CA ASP A 34 -5.06 -1.89 22.88
C ASP A 34 -5.16 -3.42 22.71
N LEU A 35 -4.66 -3.96 21.60
CA LEU A 35 -4.52 -5.42 21.45
C LEU A 35 -3.58 -5.98 22.52
N ASP A 36 -4.00 -7.05 23.19
CA ASP A 36 -3.23 -7.73 24.24
C ASP A 36 -2.16 -8.63 23.60
N VAL A 37 -1.12 -7.99 23.08
CA VAL A 37 0.09 -8.59 22.54
C VAL A 37 1.24 -7.63 22.85
N PRO A 38 2.43 -8.13 23.25
CA PRO A 38 3.54 -7.24 23.56
C PRO A 38 3.86 -6.31 22.38
N ASN A 39 4.10 -5.04 22.67
CA ASN A 39 4.56 -4.04 21.71
C ASN A 39 5.96 -3.56 22.10
N PRO A 40 7.03 -4.23 21.63
CA PRO A 40 8.40 -3.84 21.96
C PRO A 40 8.74 -2.41 21.54
N MET A 41 8.03 -1.81 20.57
CA MET A 41 8.25 -0.43 20.14
C MET A 41 7.95 0.60 21.25
N ASP A 42 7.11 0.27 22.24
CA ASP A 42 6.82 1.15 23.38
C ASP A 42 7.94 1.09 24.44
N ASP A 43 8.75 0.02 24.43
CA ASP A 43 9.89 -0.12 25.31
C ASP A 43 11.15 0.46 24.65
N SER A 44 11.64 1.58 25.16
CA SER A 44 12.90 2.18 24.67
C SER A 44 14.15 1.33 24.92
N ALA A 45 14.09 0.29 25.76
CA ALA A 45 15.26 -0.47 26.20
C ALA A 45 15.98 -1.23 25.07
N TRP A 46 15.26 -1.72 24.04
CA TRP A 46 15.90 -2.41 22.91
C TRP A 46 16.63 -1.42 21.98
N ILE A 47 16.06 -0.23 21.77
CA ILE A 47 16.65 0.81 20.92
C ILE A 47 17.84 1.48 21.61
N ASN A 48 17.76 1.66 22.93
CA ASN A 48 18.82 2.23 23.75
C ASN A 48 20.10 1.36 23.76
N LYS A 49 19.98 0.05 23.51
CA LYS A 49 21.13 -0.86 23.39
C LYS A 49 21.85 -0.74 22.04
N ASP A 50 21.13 -0.38 20.98
CA ASP A 50 21.66 -0.42 19.61
C ASP A 50 22.08 0.98 19.12
N ARG A 51 21.45 2.07 19.59
CA ARG A 51 21.76 3.46 19.18
C ARG A 51 21.41 4.45 20.31
N SER A 52 22.23 5.48 20.49
CA SER A 52 21.99 6.61 21.42
C SER A 52 20.81 7.53 21.01
N ARG A 53 19.74 6.99 20.43
CA ARG A 53 18.64 7.74 19.80
C ARG A 53 17.31 7.06 20.09
N SER A 54 16.33 7.84 20.54
CA SER A 54 14.92 7.42 20.56
C SER A 54 14.36 7.51 19.13
N VAL A 55 13.72 6.45 18.65
CA VAL A 55 12.96 6.46 17.39
C VAL A 55 11.48 6.58 17.75
N PRO A 56 10.77 7.62 17.29
CA PRO A 56 9.37 7.79 17.62
C PRO A 56 8.50 6.71 16.95
N GLY A 57 7.38 6.38 17.59
CA GLY A 57 6.34 5.56 16.97
C GLY A 57 5.89 6.14 15.61
N GLY A 58 5.59 5.27 14.65
CA GLY A 58 5.26 5.69 13.29
C GLY A 58 6.45 5.98 12.37
N ALA A 59 7.69 5.94 12.87
CA ALA A 59 8.87 5.90 11.99
C ALA A 59 8.93 4.59 11.20
N GLY A 60 9.47 4.64 9.98
CA GLY A 60 9.45 3.47 9.11
C GLY A 60 9.49 3.79 7.62
N SER A 61 8.79 2.97 6.84
CA SER A 61 8.58 3.17 5.40
C SER A 61 7.49 2.24 4.89
N VAL A 62 6.83 2.65 3.81
CA VAL A 62 6.05 1.75 2.98
C VAL A 62 6.35 2.01 1.51
N ILE A 63 6.56 0.93 0.77
CA ILE A 63 6.61 0.97 -0.69
C ILE A 63 5.34 0.31 -1.20
N VAL A 64 4.57 1.01 -2.04
CA VAL A 64 3.34 0.48 -2.64
C VAL A 64 3.43 0.53 -4.15
N ILE A 65 3.12 -0.61 -4.77
CA ILE A 65 3.05 -0.78 -6.21
C ILE A 65 1.59 -1.04 -6.58
N ILE A 66 1.04 -0.18 -7.45
CA ILE A 66 -0.28 -0.34 -8.05
C ILE A 66 -0.11 -0.84 -9.49
N ALA A 67 -0.76 -1.95 -9.81
CA ALA A 67 -0.79 -2.51 -11.15
C ALA A 67 -2.24 -2.57 -11.66
N THR A 68 -2.45 -2.26 -12.93
CA THR A 68 -3.75 -2.44 -13.58
C THR A 68 -3.60 -2.89 -15.03
N ASP A 69 -4.59 -3.62 -15.53
CA ASP A 69 -4.74 -3.95 -16.95
C ASP A 69 -5.62 -2.95 -17.71
N ALA A 70 -6.10 -1.90 -17.03
CA ALA A 70 -6.81 -0.79 -17.67
C ALA A 70 -5.86 0.03 -18.56
N PRO A 71 -6.29 0.43 -19.77
CA PRO A 71 -5.49 1.31 -20.62
C PRO A 71 -5.41 2.70 -20.01
N LEU A 72 -4.25 3.02 -19.43
CA LEU A 72 -3.99 4.28 -18.73
C LEU A 72 -2.75 4.97 -19.30
N LEU A 73 -2.84 6.29 -19.39
CA LEU A 73 -1.71 7.15 -19.71
C LEU A 73 -0.78 7.33 -18.47
N PRO A 74 0.49 7.74 -18.66
CA PRO A 74 1.42 7.95 -17.53
C PRO A 74 0.90 8.89 -16.45
N ASP A 75 0.21 9.97 -16.83
CA ASP A 75 -0.36 10.92 -15.87
C ASP A 75 -1.56 10.35 -15.11
N GLN A 76 -2.31 9.42 -15.72
CA GLN A 76 -3.39 8.70 -15.06
C GLN A 76 -2.84 7.69 -14.05
N CYS A 77 -1.77 6.96 -14.41
CA CYS A 77 -1.02 6.15 -13.46
C CYS A 77 -0.52 7.00 -12.27
N ARG A 78 0.05 8.18 -12.53
CA ARG A 78 0.43 9.11 -11.45
C ARG A 78 -0.77 9.51 -10.58
N ALA A 79 -1.96 9.70 -11.17
CA ALA A 79 -3.18 9.98 -10.43
C ALA A 79 -3.62 8.80 -9.55
N LEU A 80 -3.49 7.56 -10.02
CA LEU A 80 -3.72 6.34 -9.22
C LEU A 80 -2.74 6.27 -8.04
N ALA A 81 -1.44 6.47 -8.27
CA ALA A 81 -0.43 6.46 -7.20
C ALA A 81 -0.73 7.48 -6.08
N ARG A 82 -1.30 8.64 -6.43
CA ARG A 82 -1.73 9.67 -5.45
C ARG A 82 -2.92 9.23 -4.58
N ARG A 83 -3.57 8.10 -4.86
CA ARG A 83 -4.65 7.54 -4.03
C ARG A 83 -4.13 6.60 -2.95
N VAL A 84 -2.90 6.10 -3.07
CA VAL A 84 -2.30 5.20 -2.08
C VAL A 84 -2.36 5.76 -0.66
N PRO A 85 -2.02 7.03 -0.39
CA PRO A 85 -2.13 7.61 0.96
C PRO A 85 -3.53 7.48 1.57
N LEU A 86 -4.59 7.56 0.76
CA LEU A 86 -5.96 7.45 1.27
C LEU A 86 -6.27 6.03 1.76
N GLY A 87 -5.71 4.99 1.10
CA GLY A 87 -5.83 3.61 1.56
C GLY A 87 -5.03 3.36 2.84
N LEU A 88 -3.80 3.88 2.90
CA LEU A 88 -2.97 3.81 4.12
C LEU A 88 -3.63 4.54 5.30
N ALA A 89 -4.22 5.72 5.06
CA ALA A 89 -4.90 6.49 6.10
C ALA A 89 -6.11 5.76 6.70
N ARG A 90 -6.79 4.89 5.93
CA ARG A 90 -7.89 4.05 6.45
C ARG A 90 -7.42 3.00 7.45
N THR A 91 -6.15 2.63 7.42
CA THR A 91 -5.55 1.77 8.46
C THR A 91 -4.99 2.56 9.64
N GLY A 92 -5.19 3.88 9.64
CA GLY A 92 -5.01 4.78 10.78
C GLY A 92 -3.82 5.73 10.69
N THR A 93 -2.82 5.46 9.87
CA THR A 93 -1.61 6.29 9.86
C THR A 93 -1.83 7.69 9.28
N ALA A 94 -1.13 8.67 9.84
CA ALA A 94 -1.07 10.04 9.30
C ALA A 94 0.10 10.28 8.32
N GLY A 95 0.95 9.27 8.07
CA GLY A 95 2.18 9.43 7.29
C GLY A 95 3.26 10.16 8.10
N GLY A 96 3.79 9.48 9.12
CA GLY A 96 4.75 10.06 10.07
C GLY A 96 5.99 10.67 9.39
N HIS A 97 6.54 11.73 9.98
CA HIS A 97 7.67 12.48 9.40
C HIS A 97 8.90 11.61 9.09
N PHE A 98 9.14 10.58 9.90
CA PHE A 98 10.24 9.63 9.74
C PHE A 98 9.83 8.37 8.97
N SER A 99 8.69 8.39 8.26
CA SER A 99 8.25 7.32 7.38
C SER A 99 8.60 7.65 5.92
N GLY A 100 9.41 6.80 5.30
CA GLY A 100 9.73 6.89 3.88
C GLY A 100 8.65 6.25 3.03
N ASP A 101 7.61 7.00 2.67
CA ASP A 101 6.45 6.46 1.94
C ASP A 101 6.55 6.76 0.43
N ILE A 102 6.71 5.70 -0.38
CA ILE A 102 6.98 5.81 -1.82
C ILE A 102 6.00 4.95 -2.61
N PHE A 103 5.40 5.53 -3.66
CA PHE A 103 4.34 4.88 -4.43
C PHE A 103 4.65 4.89 -5.93
N LEU A 104 4.38 3.77 -6.58
CA LEU A 104 4.44 3.61 -8.02
C LEU A 104 3.12 3.02 -8.52
N ALA A 105 2.64 3.50 -9.65
CA ALA A 105 1.53 2.89 -10.36
C ALA A 105 1.90 2.69 -11.82
N PHE A 106 1.48 1.57 -12.41
CA PHE A 106 1.66 1.31 -13.82
C PHE A 106 0.46 0.57 -14.40
N SER A 107 0.29 0.74 -15.70
CA SER A 107 -0.63 -0.06 -16.50
C SER A 107 0.16 -1.11 -17.29
N THR A 108 -0.42 -2.29 -17.40
CA THR A 108 0.07 -3.39 -18.26
C THR A 108 -0.56 -3.36 -19.65
N ALA A 109 -1.52 -2.47 -19.90
CA ALA A 109 -2.14 -2.31 -21.20
C ALA A 109 -1.19 -1.63 -22.20
N GLN A 110 -1.31 -2.01 -23.48
CA GLN A 110 -0.74 -1.27 -24.62
C GLN A 110 0.77 -0.95 -24.50
N PRO A 111 1.68 -1.93 -24.26
CA PRO A 111 3.12 -1.66 -24.12
C PRO A 111 3.79 -1.18 -25.43
N GLY A 112 3.21 -1.51 -26.59
CA GLY A 112 3.82 -1.27 -27.90
C GLY A 112 3.98 0.22 -28.25
N PRO A 113 2.89 1.00 -28.36
CA PRO A 113 2.94 2.40 -28.78
C PRO A 113 3.78 3.33 -27.89
N LEU A 114 4.00 2.96 -26.63
CA LEU A 114 4.79 3.71 -25.64
C LEU A 114 6.22 3.19 -25.47
N SER A 115 6.58 2.10 -26.16
CA SER A 115 7.92 1.53 -26.09
C SER A 115 8.96 2.47 -26.68
N SER A 116 10.12 2.57 -26.03
CA SER A 116 11.28 3.30 -26.55
C SER A 116 12.22 2.36 -27.31
N GLY A 117 12.91 2.89 -28.32
CA GLY A 117 13.87 2.13 -29.10
C GLY A 117 14.65 3.03 -30.05
N PHE A 118 15.76 2.50 -30.60
CA PHE A 118 16.49 3.21 -31.65
C PHE A 118 15.62 3.36 -32.90
N PRO A 119 15.61 4.54 -33.55
CA PRO A 119 14.92 4.71 -34.83
C PRO A 119 15.40 3.66 -35.83
N THR A 120 14.47 2.99 -36.50
CA THR A 120 14.82 2.08 -37.60
C THR A 120 14.87 2.85 -38.92
N LYS A 121 15.46 2.26 -39.96
CA LYS A 121 15.43 2.83 -41.32
C LYS A 121 14.04 2.75 -41.99
N ALA A 122 13.04 2.21 -41.30
CA ALA A 122 11.67 2.16 -41.79
C ALA A 122 11.02 3.55 -41.78
N THR A 123 9.97 3.71 -42.57
CA THR A 123 9.16 4.94 -42.58
C THR A 123 8.56 5.20 -41.21
N ALA A 124 8.62 6.46 -40.73
CA ALA A 124 7.98 6.85 -39.49
C ALA A 124 6.45 6.82 -39.61
N HIS A 125 5.77 6.30 -38.59
CA HIS A 125 4.32 6.25 -38.52
C HIS A 125 3.83 6.81 -37.18
N LEU A 126 2.64 7.42 -37.20
CA LEU A 126 1.94 7.81 -35.98
C LEU A 126 1.30 6.58 -35.35
N ASN A 127 1.39 6.46 -34.03
CA ASN A 127 0.66 5.46 -33.26
C ASN A 127 -0.64 6.04 -32.69
N SER A 128 -1.64 5.19 -32.48
CA SER A 128 -2.86 5.52 -31.75
C SER A 128 -2.86 4.83 -30.38
N LEU A 129 -3.46 5.48 -29.39
CA LEU A 129 -3.63 4.97 -28.04
C LEU A 129 -5.11 5.03 -27.66
N GLU A 130 -5.59 3.94 -27.06
CA GLU A 130 -6.85 3.95 -26.31
C GLU A 130 -6.53 4.15 -24.84
N PHE A 131 -7.38 4.90 -24.13
CA PHE A 131 -7.24 5.12 -22.70
C PHE A 131 -8.60 5.35 -22.04
N VAL A 132 -8.70 5.04 -20.74
CA VAL A 132 -9.88 5.37 -19.93
C VAL A 132 -10.01 6.89 -19.87
N PRO A 133 -11.14 7.50 -20.27
CA PRO A 133 -11.30 8.94 -20.20
C PRO A 133 -11.26 9.44 -18.75
N TRP A 134 -10.68 10.62 -18.53
CA TRP A 134 -10.42 11.17 -17.20
C TRP A 134 -11.64 11.22 -16.28
N ASN A 135 -12.82 11.51 -16.84
CA ASN A 135 -14.08 11.62 -16.11
C ASN A 135 -14.66 10.26 -15.65
N TYR A 136 -13.99 9.14 -15.94
CA TYR A 136 -14.38 7.80 -15.47
C TYR A 136 -13.35 7.18 -14.50
N LEU A 137 -12.32 7.92 -14.09
CA LEU A 137 -11.26 7.37 -13.22
C LEU A 137 -11.67 7.19 -11.75
N ASP A 138 -12.79 7.76 -11.30
CA ASP A 138 -13.19 7.68 -9.89
C ASP A 138 -13.40 6.24 -9.39
N ALA A 139 -13.92 5.36 -10.26
CA ALA A 139 -14.05 3.94 -9.94
C ALA A 139 -12.67 3.27 -9.74
N PHE A 140 -11.68 3.64 -10.55
CA PHE A 140 -10.29 3.16 -10.41
C PHE A 140 -9.63 3.72 -9.15
N TYR A 141 -9.85 5.00 -8.84
CA TYR A 141 -9.36 5.59 -7.59
C TYR A 141 -9.91 4.87 -6.36
N THR A 142 -11.21 4.58 -6.36
CA THR A 142 -11.85 3.82 -5.28
C THR A 142 -11.24 2.44 -5.13
N ALA A 143 -11.02 1.74 -6.25
CA ALA A 143 -10.39 0.43 -6.25
C ALA A 143 -8.94 0.48 -5.72
N VAL A 144 -8.16 1.50 -6.05
CA VAL A 144 -6.81 1.68 -5.45
C VAL A 144 -6.90 1.82 -3.94
N VAL A 145 -7.79 2.67 -3.43
CA VAL A 145 -7.93 2.90 -1.99
C VAL A 145 -8.28 1.60 -1.26
N GLN A 146 -9.26 0.85 -1.77
CA GLN A 146 -9.69 -0.42 -1.19
C GLN A 146 -8.58 -1.47 -1.25
N ALA A 147 -7.91 -1.62 -2.41
CA ALA A 147 -6.84 -2.60 -2.57
C ALA A 147 -5.64 -2.32 -1.65
N VAL A 148 -5.29 -1.05 -1.44
CA VAL A 148 -4.21 -0.66 -0.53
C VAL A 148 -4.59 -0.92 0.93
N GLU A 149 -5.79 -0.52 1.35
CA GLU A 149 -6.31 -0.78 2.69
C GLU A 149 -6.27 -2.29 3.01
N GLU A 150 -6.77 -3.11 2.09
CA GLU A 150 -6.78 -4.57 2.25
C GLU A 150 -5.37 -5.18 2.21
N ALA A 151 -4.47 -4.68 1.36
CA ALA A 151 -3.09 -5.17 1.29
C ALA A 151 -2.32 -4.94 2.61
N VAL A 152 -2.59 -3.86 3.34
CA VAL A 152 -2.00 -3.62 4.66
C VAL A 152 -2.52 -4.66 5.66
N VAL A 153 -3.83 -4.91 5.67
CA VAL A 153 -4.44 -5.92 6.55
C VAL A 153 -3.90 -7.32 6.22
N ASN A 154 -3.76 -7.66 4.93
CA ASN A 154 -3.18 -8.93 4.49
C ASN A 154 -1.74 -9.10 4.96
N ALA A 155 -0.92 -8.03 4.93
CA ALA A 155 0.45 -8.08 5.45
C ALA A 155 0.48 -8.35 6.97
N LEU A 156 -0.44 -7.76 7.74
CA LEU A 156 -0.56 -7.99 9.19
C LEU A 156 -1.06 -9.40 9.51
N VAL A 157 -2.04 -9.90 8.77
CA VAL A 157 -2.66 -11.23 9.00
C VAL A 157 -1.74 -12.38 8.55
N ASN A 158 -0.96 -12.17 7.50
CA ASN A 158 -0.08 -13.21 6.97
C ASN A 158 1.28 -13.28 7.70
N ASN A 159 1.54 -12.38 8.66
CA ASN A 159 2.80 -12.39 9.40
C ASN A 159 2.83 -13.52 10.45
N ALA A 160 4.04 -13.83 10.93
CA ALA A 160 4.25 -14.75 12.04
C ALA A 160 5.21 -14.10 13.05
N THR A 161 5.09 -14.48 14.33
CA THR A 161 6.01 -14.01 15.36
C THR A 161 7.42 -14.42 14.98
N MET A 162 8.34 -13.46 14.98
CA MET A 162 9.70 -13.63 14.53
C MET A 162 10.67 -13.11 15.57
N ILE A 163 11.70 -13.89 15.87
CA ILE A 163 12.85 -13.46 16.67
C ILE A 163 13.98 -13.15 15.68
N GLY A 164 14.41 -11.90 15.65
CA GLY A 164 15.47 -11.40 14.80
C GLY A 164 16.82 -11.31 15.52
N ARG A 165 17.66 -10.40 15.03
CA ARG A 165 18.99 -10.12 15.59
C ARG A 165 18.87 -9.68 17.05
N ASP A 166 19.84 -10.11 17.87
CA ASP A 166 19.99 -9.73 19.29
C ASP A 166 18.76 -10.05 20.18
N GLY A 167 17.92 -11.01 19.76
CA GLY A 167 16.72 -11.44 20.49
C GLY A 167 15.53 -10.49 20.32
N ASN A 168 15.62 -9.48 19.45
CA ASN A 168 14.51 -8.58 19.16
C ASN A 168 13.34 -9.36 18.56
N THR A 169 12.16 -9.22 19.15
CA THR A 169 10.98 -9.99 18.74
C THR A 169 9.98 -9.07 18.07
N SER A 170 9.44 -9.48 16.92
CA SER A 170 8.27 -8.87 16.29
C SER A 170 7.11 -9.85 16.41
N TYR A 171 6.02 -9.43 17.05
CA TYR A 171 4.89 -10.30 17.36
C TYR A 171 3.86 -10.29 16.22
N ALA A 172 3.31 -11.47 15.94
CA ALA A 172 2.20 -11.61 15.00
C ALA A 172 0.94 -10.88 15.49
N LEU A 173 0.07 -10.52 14.55
CA LEU A 173 -1.24 -9.96 14.87
C LEU A 173 -2.08 -11.03 15.61
N PRO A 174 -2.65 -10.75 16.80
CA PRO A 174 -3.47 -11.73 17.52
C PRO A 174 -4.85 -11.90 16.85
N HIS A 175 -4.95 -12.85 15.92
CA HIS A 175 -6.13 -13.04 15.05
C HIS A 175 -7.46 -13.18 15.82
N ASP A 176 -7.48 -13.89 16.94
CA ASP A 176 -8.72 -14.13 17.70
C ASP A 176 -9.23 -12.84 18.36
N GLN A 177 -8.34 -11.97 18.83
CA GLN A 177 -8.73 -10.67 19.37
C GLN A 177 -9.29 -9.76 18.28
N VAL A 178 -8.65 -9.74 17.10
CA VAL A 178 -9.13 -8.96 15.94
C VAL A 178 -10.51 -9.44 15.51
N LYS A 179 -10.72 -10.75 15.34
CA LYS A 179 -12.04 -11.33 14.99
C LYS A 179 -13.10 -11.01 16.04
N SER A 180 -12.77 -11.15 17.33
CA SER A 180 -13.68 -10.85 18.43
C SER A 180 -14.15 -9.39 18.41
N ARG A 181 -13.26 -8.45 18.08
CA ARG A 181 -13.63 -7.02 17.94
C ARG A 181 -14.49 -6.75 16.72
N LEU A 182 -14.16 -7.36 15.58
CA LEU A 182 -14.93 -7.18 14.34
C LEU A 182 -16.37 -7.72 14.49
N ASN A 183 -16.57 -8.82 15.22
CA ASN A 183 -17.88 -9.44 15.41
C ASN A 183 -18.80 -8.74 16.43
N LYS A 184 -18.29 -7.78 17.20
CA LYS A 184 -19.10 -7.00 18.16
C LYS A 184 -19.85 -5.83 17.50
N ARG A 185 -19.76 -5.71 16.18
CA ARG A 185 -20.37 -4.63 15.39
C ARG A 185 -21.52 -5.16 14.53
#